data_AF-A0A532D2W4-F1
#
_entry.id   AF-A0A532D2W4-F1
#
_cell.length_a   1.000
_cell.length_b   1.000
_cell.length_c   1.000
_cell.angle_alpha   90.00
_cell.angle_beta   90.00
_cell.angle_gamma   90.00
#
_symmetry.space_group_name_H-M   'P 1'
#
loop_
_entity.id
_entity.type
_entity.pdbx_description
1 polymer ?
#
loop_
_entity_poly.entity_id
_entity_poly.type
_entity_poly.pdbx_seq_one_letter_code
_entity_poly.pdbx_strand_id
1 'polypeptide(L)' 'MDEMEEGKQKFLEVVQGIDGSVQVVIPVTPSNSMFLISLTKGPNRKFITVPEDDIIDLPHEASIRTKVTKTVKDAIAAL' A
#
# COMPACT_ATOMS: atom_id res chain seq x y z
N MET A 1 17.30 10.62 -1.30
CA MET A 1 16.27 9.78 -0.66
C MET A 1 15.36 9.40 -1.80
N ASP A 2 15.31 8.13 -2.16
CA ASP A 2 14.51 7.67 -3.29
C ASP A 2 13.02 7.87 -2.93
N GLU A 3 12.32 8.72 -3.69
CA GLU A 3 10.91 9.08 -3.45
C GLU A 3 10.03 7.81 -3.38
N MET A 4 10.40 6.79 -4.14
CA MET A 4 9.79 5.47 -4.13
C MET A 4 9.96 4.74 -2.77
N GLU A 5 11.13 4.82 -2.15
CA GLU A 5 11.37 4.20 -0.84
C GLU A 5 10.58 4.91 0.26
N GLU A 6 10.52 6.25 0.20
CA GLU A 6 9.70 7.04 1.12
C GLU A 6 8.21 6.71 0.97
N GLY A 7 7.73 6.60 -0.27
CA GLY A 7 6.38 6.16 -0.59
C GLY A 7 6.04 4.77 -0.04
N LYS A 8 6.94 3.79 -0.25
CA LYS A 8 6.78 2.43 0.29
C LYS A 8 6.76 2.41 1.82
N GLN A 9 7.64 3.18 2.46
CA GLN A 9 7.66 3.30 3.92
C GLN A 9 6.36 3.91 4.42
N LYS A 10 5.87 4.96 3.76
CA LYS A 10 4.60 5.59 4.13
C LYS A 10 3.41 4.66 3.96
N PHE A 11 3.42 3.83 2.92
CA PHE A 11 2.39 2.82 2.68
C PHE A 11 2.35 1.78 3.82
N LEU A 12 3.52 1.33 4.29
CA LEU A 12 3.63 0.42 5.43
C LEU A 12 3.05 1.05 6.71
N GLU A 13 3.36 2.32 6.97
CA GLU A 13 2.79 3.05 8.11
C GLU A 13 1.26 3.12 8.03
N VAL A 14 0.70 3.39 6.83
CA VAL A 14 -0.75 3.42 6.63
C VAL A 14 -1.39 2.06 6.93
N VAL A 15 -0.81 0.97 6.44
CA VAL A 15 -1.33 -0.37 6.71
C VAL A 15 -1.24 -0.70 8.21
N GLN A 16 -0.10 -0.44 8.84
CA GLN A 16 0.10 -0.68 10.27
C GLN A 16 -0.84 0.17 11.14
N GLY A 17 -1.11 1.41 10.73
CA GLY A 17 -2.07 2.30 11.38
C GLY A 17 -3.52 1.84 11.25
N ILE A 18 -3.85 1.06 10.21
CA ILE A 18 -5.17 0.44 10.04
C ILE A 18 -5.24 -0.86 10.84
N ASP A 19 -4.30 -1.77 10.63
CA ASP A 19 -4.22 -3.07 11.28
C ASP A 19 -2.77 -3.59 11.31
N GLY A 20 -2.14 -3.54 12.48
CA GLY A 20 -0.75 -3.99 12.68
C GLY A 20 -0.54 -5.50 12.53
N SER A 21 -1.61 -6.30 12.37
CA SER A 21 -1.50 -7.75 12.13
C SER A 21 -1.36 -8.08 10.65
N VAL A 22 -1.52 -7.11 9.76
CA VAL A 22 -1.45 -7.28 8.31
C VAL A 22 0.01 -7.18 7.84
N GLN A 23 0.50 -8.25 7.23
CA GLN A 23 1.78 -8.27 6.54
C GLN A 23 1.62 -7.73 5.12
N VAL A 24 2.53 -6.86 4.73
CA VAL A 24 2.54 -6.20 3.43
C VAL A 24 3.79 -6.60 2.68
N VAL A 25 3.63 -7.00 1.42
CA VAL A 25 4.76 -7.25 0.51
C VAL A 25 4.56 -6.40 -0.73
N ILE A 26 5.49 -5.47 -0.95
CA ILE A 26 5.53 -4.58 -2.13
C ILE A 26 6.66 -5.09 -3.04
N PRO A 27 6.42 -5.37 -4.33
CA PRO A 27 7.48 -5.78 -5.24
C PRO A 27 8.51 -4.66 -5.44
N VAL A 28 9.73 -5.03 -5.81
CA VAL A 28 10.82 -4.06 -6.04
C VAL A 28 10.50 -3.19 -7.26
N THR A 29 10.06 -3.82 -8.35
CA THR A 29 9.75 -3.18 -9.63
C THR A 29 8.25 -3.26 -9.92
N PRO A 30 7.60 -2.16 -10.31
CA PRO A 30 6.22 -2.20 -10.78
C PRO A 30 6.13 -2.83 -12.18
N SER A 31 4.95 -3.32 -12.54
CA SER A 31 4.65 -3.78 -13.90
C SER A 31 3.61 -2.86 -14.52
N ASN A 32 3.91 -2.27 -15.69
CA ASN A 32 3.07 -1.27 -16.34
C ASN A 32 2.70 -0.10 -15.39
N SER A 33 3.68 0.41 -14.65
CA SER A 33 3.51 1.48 -13.64
C SER A 33 2.49 1.15 -12.54
N MET A 34 2.27 -0.14 -12.25
CA MET A 34 1.43 -0.62 -11.15
C MET A 34 2.21 -1.59 -10.25
N PHE A 35 2.10 -1.37 -8.94
CA PHE A 35 2.54 -2.29 -7.91
C PHE A 35 1.43 -3.28 -7.57
N LEU A 36 1.71 -4.57 -7.70
CA LEU A 36 0.86 -5.63 -7.16
C LEU A 36 1.27 -5.91 -5.71
N ILE A 37 0.63 -5.20 -4.78
CA ILE A 37 0.94 -5.29 -3.35
C ILE A 37 0.11 -6.42 -2.75
N SER A 38 0.76 -7.30 -1.98
CA SER A 38 0.05 -8.35 -1.26
C SER A 38 -0.13 -8.00 0.21
N LEU A 39 -1.38 -8.05 0.68
CA LEU A 39 -1.80 -7.89 2.07
C LEU A 39 -2.15 -9.28 2.61
N THR A 40 -1.52 -9.68 3.71
CA THR A 40 -1.73 -10.99 4.32
C THR A 40 -2.09 -10.82 5.79
N LYS A 41 -3.18 -11.44 6.24
CA LYS A 41 -3.63 -11.45 7.64
C LYS A 41 -3.91 -12.89 8.06
N GLY A 42 -3.02 -13.48 8.85
CA GLY A 42 -3.12 -14.90 9.21
C GLY A 42 -3.12 -15.81 7.96
N PRO A 43 -4.13 -16.68 7.77
CA PRO A 43 -4.23 -17.54 6.59
C PRO A 43 -4.77 -16.81 5.35
N ASN A 44 -5.33 -15.61 5.50
CA ASN A 44 -5.98 -14.88 4.42
C ASN A 44 -4.98 -13.98 3.71
N ARG A 45 -4.99 -14.00 2.38
CA ARG A 45 -4.14 -13.17 1.53
C ARG A 45 -4.95 -12.53 0.42
N LYS A 46 -4.71 -11.25 0.19
CA LYS A 46 -5.36 -10.44 -0.84
C LYS A 46 -4.31 -9.60 -1.56
N PHE A 47 -4.52 -9.42 -2.84
CA PHE A 47 -3.66 -8.58 -3.68
C PHE A 47 -4.42 -7.33 -4.07
N ILE A 48 -3.75 -6.19 -4.00
CA ILE A 48 -4.24 -4.91 -4.49
C ILE A 48 -3.25 -4.34 -5.49
N THR A 49 -3.77 -3.69 -6.52
CA THR A 49 -2.97 -2.92 -7.46
C THR A 49 -2.97 -1.46 -7.03
N VAL A 50 -1.78 -0.89 -6.88
CA VAL A 50 -1.59 0.53 -6.59
C VAL A 50 -0.68 1.12 -7.67
N PRO A 51 -1.08 2.22 -8.33
CA PRO A 51 -0.22 2.93 -9.26
C PRO A 51 1.11 3.34 -8.61
N GLU A 52 2.19 3.34 -9.40
CA GLU A 52 3.50 3.82 -8.95
C GLU A 52 3.44 5.27 -8.45
N ASP A 53 2.78 6.14 -9.22
CA ASP A 53 2.50 7.55 -8.92
C ASP A 53 1.82 7.70 -7.54
N ASP A 54 0.72 6.94 -7.31
CA ASP A 54 0.00 6.94 -6.03
C ASP A 54 0.90 6.55 -4.83
N ILE A 55 1.96 5.75 -5.02
CA ILE A 55 2.91 5.41 -3.95
C ILE A 55 3.92 6.54 -3.74
N ILE A 56 4.46 7.10 -4.82
CA ILE A 56 5.41 8.22 -4.79
C ILE A 56 4.77 9.45 -4.16
N ASP A 57 3.52 9.74 -4.51
CA ASP A 57 2.78 10.90 -4.01
C ASP A 57 2.13 10.66 -2.65
N LEU A 58 2.07 9.42 -2.16
CA LEU A 58 1.49 9.07 -0.85
C LEU A 58 1.98 9.95 0.33
N PRO A 59 3.29 10.23 0.50
CA PRO A 59 3.79 11.10 1.56
C PRO A 59 3.47 12.59 1.34
N HIS A 60 3.28 13.03 0.09
CA HIS A 60 3.15 14.44 -0.27
C HIS A 60 1.70 14.90 -0.49
N GLU A 61 0.84 14.02 -1.01
CA GLU A 61 -0.54 14.31 -1.38
C GLU A 61 -1.57 13.71 -0.41
N ALA A 62 -2.28 14.58 0.30
CA ALA A 62 -3.33 14.16 1.24
C ALA A 62 -4.53 13.47 0.55
N SER A 63 -4.85 13.86 -0.68
CA SER A 63 -5.91 13.25 -1.49
C SER A 63 -5.59 11.81 -1.85
N ILE A 64 -4.36 11.56 -2.32
CA ILE A 64 -3.84 10.22 -2.62
C ILE A 64 -3.78 9.38 -1.35
N ARG A 65 -3.24 9.93 -0.24
CA ARG A 65 -3.23 9.25 1.05
C ARG A 65 -4.63 8.79 1.48
N THR A 66 -5.64 9.63 1.32
CA THR A 66 -7.02 9.28 1.68
C THR A 66 -7.58 8.17 0.77
N LYS A 67 -7.33 8.25 -0.53
CA LYS A 67 -7.70 7.24 -1.53
C LYS A 67 -7.05 5.89 -1.20
N VAL A 68 -5.73 5.86 -1.05
CA VAL A 68 -4.96 4.63 -0.76
C VAL A 68 -5.36 4.05 0.59
N THR A 69 -5.49 4.87 1.64
CA THR A 69 -5.96 4.42 2.97
C THR A 69 -7.34 3.75 2.87
N LYS A 70 -8.26 4.32 2.10
CA LYS A 70 -9.60 3.74 1.88
C LYS A 70 -9.51 2.40 1.15
N THR A 71 -8.73 2.32 0.08
CA THR A 71 -8.52 1.07 -0.69
C THR A 71 -7.90 -0.03 0.18
N VAL A 72 -6.87 0.30 0.96
CA VAL A 72 -6.21 -0.61 1.89
C VAL A 72 -7.19 -1.08 2.97
N LYS A 73 -7.95 -0.16 3.56
CA LYS A 73 -8.93 -0.49 4.60
C LYS A 73 -10.03 -1.42 4.08
N ASP A 74 -10.55 -1.16 2.88
CA ASP A 74 -11.54 -2.03 2.25
C ASP A 74 -10.97 -3.42 1.92
N ALA A 75 -9.72 -3.47 1.44
CA ALA A 75 -9.02 -4.71 1.18
C ALA A 75 -8.82 -5.53 2.46
N ILE A 76 -8.41 -4.89 3.57
CA ILE A 76 -8.24 -5.53 4.89
C ILE A 76 -9.58 -5.94 5.48
N ALA A 77 -10.65 -5.17 5.31
CA ALA A 77 -11.99 -5.54 5.80
C ALA A 77 -12.55 -6.78 5.09
N ALA A 78 -12.05 -7.08 3.90
CA ALA A 78 -12.39 -8.26 3.10
C ALA A 78 -11.35 -9.40 3.22
N LEU A 79 -10.39 -9.30 4.15
CA LEU A 79 -9.46 -10.36 4.57
C LEU A 79 -9.97 -11.03 5.85
#